data_AF-A0A5E7CE00-F1
#
_entry.id   AF-A0A5E7CE00-F1
#
_cell.length_a   1.000
_cell.length_b   1.000
_cell.length_c   1.000
_cell.angle_alpha   90.00
_cell.angle_beta   90.00
_cell.angle_gamma   90.00
#
_symmetry.space_group_name_H-M   'P 1'
#
loop_
_entity.id
_entity.type
_entity.pdbx_description
1 polymer ?
#
loop_
_entity_poly.entity_id
_entity_poly.type
_entity_poly.pdbx_seq_one_letter_code
_entity_poly.pdbx_strand_id
1 'polypeptide(L)'
;MHRIVLFSYLLLAACDDGSVFTHSIKDTYVNPLTEIKANLAFTCVHENIPEPTVEADYLFQYARWLQKNNQLKQNTSVNSEIERLYRIASENDHYKANINLQNGAMSGDFRLRDDEHLRMSQQLIDAGVATGYYLVGTFLEEGLAGLKQDTEMALRYFRKAADEGNPQAQYYVGDQLEPINIAPKIAMQMYRCAAEQGNGEAATALGVYLSEIKQYQDGLEAFQFGVAAGDESSASFLSNGFLGPQPDDWLYYLGQQEDLERAERYKKIWRVLANYSYANPKVPEINEILPLPPAQLPPWDGNLQWLEARLANVPPQKPTEALIHQLAKAKSLDPVTGRPTPDSPAFIQATYPWPTCKSGQACPQTGYWKAEPFYQSRSHAQGTPIRRFKQGEMMPTQEVTRYQRRFLLADRITVQVENVSWRLFGEA
;
A
#
# COMPACT_ATOMS: atom_id res chain seq x y z
N MET A 1 48.30 -16.27 -51.06
CA MET A 1 48.08 -16.64 -49.64
C MET A 1 48.89 -15.71 -48.77
N HIS A 2 48.22 -14.87 -47.98
CA HIS A 2 48.56 -14.33 -46.66
C HIS A 2 47.76 -13.03 -46.47
N ARG A 3 46.52 -13.18 -45.97
CA ARG A 3 45.71 -12.07 -45.49
C ARG A 3 46.25 -11.68 -44.11
N ILE A 4 46.88 -10.51 -44.01
CA ILE A 4 47.17 -9.86 -42.74
C ILE A 4 46.06 -8.83 -42.55
N VAL A 5 45.11 -9.13 -41.67
CA VAL A 5 44.07 -8.20 -41.22
C VAL A 5 44.63 -7.48 -40.00
N LEU A 6 44.94 -6.20 -40.15
CA LEU A 6 45.26 -5.30 -39.05
C LEU A 6 43.99 -5.02 -38.25
N PHE A 7 43.94 -5.53 -37.02
CA PHE A 7 42.96 -5.13 -36.02
C PHE A 7 43.32 -3.74 -35.50
N SER A 8 42.60 -2.71 -35.95
CA SER A 8 42.58 -1.40 -35.33
C SER A 8 41.76 -1.47 -34.04
N TYR A 9 42.44 -1.30 -32.90
CA TYR A 9 41.82 -1.07 -31.60
C TYR A 9 41.02 0.25 -31.65
N LEU A 10 39.70 0.15 -31.64
CA LEU A 10 38.81 1.25 -31.28
C LEU A 10 38.55 1.16 -29.77
N LEU A 11 39.21 2.04 -29.02
CA LEU A 11 38.86 2.33 -27.63
C LEU A 11 37.45 2.93 -27.61
N LEU A 12 36.45 2.11 -27.29
CA LEU A 12 35.13 2.57 -26.87
C LEU A 12 35.28 3.19 -25.48
N ALA A 13 35.44 4.50 -25.44
CA ALA A 13 35.09 5.27 -24.25
C ALA A 13 33.55 5.25 -24.14
N ALA A 14 33.03 4.32 -23.34
CA ALA A 14 31.65 4.38 -22.90
C ALA A 14 31.51 5.60 -21.96
N CYS A 15 30.83 6.63 -22.42
CA CYS A 15 30.31 7.67 -21.53
C CYS A 15 29.12 7.04 -20.80
N ASP A 16 29.35 6.69 -19.54
CA ASP A 16 28.34 6.25 -18.59
C ASP A 16 27.58 7.50 -18.12
N ASP A 17 26.59 7.96 -18.91
CA ASP A 17 25.64 8.99 -18.48
C ASP A 17 24.56 8.31 -17.63
N GLY A 18 24.95 7.95 -16.41
CA GLY A 18 24.04 7.59 -15.33
C GLY A 18 23.23 8.80 -14.87
N SER A 19 22.18 9.16 -15.62
CA SER A 19 21.13 10.04 -15.09
C SER A 19 20.26 9.27 -14.11
N VAL A 20 20.74 9.19 -12.86
CA VAL A 20 19.97 8.64 -11.73
C VAL A 20 18.95 9.69 -11.31
N PHE A 21 17.73 9.60 -11.84
CA PHE A 21 16.58 10.32 -11.27
C PHE A 21 16.18 9.62 -9.97
N THR A 22 16.73 10.10 -8.86
CA THR A 22 16.23 9.80 -7.51
C THR A 22 14.98 10.65 -7.30
N HIS A 23 13.79 10.04 -7.35
CA HIS A 23 12.67 10.60 -6.61
C HIS A 23 13.04 10.47 -5.13
N SER A 24 13.65 11.52 -4.58
CA SER A 24 13.98 11.57 -3.17
C SER A 24 12.67 11.61 -2.39
N ILE A 25 12.34 10.53 -1.69
CA ILE A 25 11.61 10.64 -0.43
C ILE A 25 12.35 11.75 0.34
N LYS A 26 11.63 12.81 0.76
CA LYS A 26 12.25 13.91 1.50
C LYS A 26 13.04 13.31 2.67
N ASP A 27 14.34 13.54 2.67
CA ASP A 27 15.35 13.20 3.69
C ASP A 27 15.00 12.06 4.66
N THR A 28 15.74 10.97 4.51
CA THR A 28 15.73 9.71 5.27
C THR A 28 15.60 9.87 6.80
N TYR A 29 14.37 9.77 7.30
CA TYR A 29 14.01 9.62 8.72
C TYR A 29 14.19 8.17 9.24
N VAL A 30 15.20 7.45 8.76
CA VAL A 30 15.50 6.09 9.23
C VAL A 30 16.94 6.00 9.72
N ASN A 31 17.14 5.50 10.93
CA ASN A 31 18.46 5.41 11.54
C ASN A 31 19.40 4.51 10.70
N PRO A 32 20.71 4.79 10.67
CA PRO A 32 21.66 3.90 10.01
C PRO A 32 21.70 2.54 10.71
N LEU A 33 22.05 1.47 9.97
CA LEU A 33 22.10 0.12 10.54
C LEU A 33 23.09 0.00 11.70
N THR A 34 24.16 0.79 11.73
CA THR A 34 25.12 0.82 12.84
C THR A 34 24.47 1.24 14.15
N GLU A 35 23.57 2.23 14.11
CA GLU A 35 22.83 2.70 15.29
C GLU A 35 21.74 1.71 15.68
N ILE A 36 21.00 1.17 14.72
CA ILE A 36 19.98 0.13 14.96
C ILE A 36 20.61 -1.10 15.62
N LYS A 37 21.78 -1.55 15.15
CA LYS A 37 22.51 -2.68 15.75
C LYS A 37 23.06 -2.36 17.14
N ALA A 38 23.40 -1.10 17.41
CA ALA A 38 23.85 -0.68 18.73
C ALA A 38 22.69 -0.60 19.75
N ASN A 39 21.45 -0.41 19.27
CA ASN A 39 20.25 -0.37 20.09
C ASN A 39 19.17 -1.33 19.60
N LEU A 40 19.35 -2.62 19.89
CA LEU A 40 18.40 -3.68 19.55
C LEU A 40 17.18 -3.71 20.48
N ALA A 41 17.09 -2.83 21.49
CA ALA A 41 15.94 -2.78 22.37
C ALA A 41 14.67 -2.56 21.54
N PHE A 42 13.61 -3.30 21.89
CA PHE A 42 12.31 -3.17 21.28
C PHE A 42 11.30 -2.83 22.36
N THR A 43 10.41 -1.90 22.06
CA THR A 43 9.25 -1.58 22.90
C THR A 43 8.03 -1.83 22.04
N CYS A 44 7.10 -2.65 22.53
CA CYS A 44 5.87 -2.91 21.80
C CYS A 44 5.06 -1.61 21.66
N VAL A 45 4.75 -1.27 20.42
CA VAL A 45 3.86 -0.18 20.02
C VAL A 45 2.80 -0.79 19.13
N HIS A 46 1.54 -0.41 19.33
CA HIS A 46 0.46 -0.79 18.43
C HIS A 46 0.24 0.32 17.41
N GLU A 47 0.09 -0.05 16.13
CA GLU A 47 -0.14 0.91 15.06
C GLU A 47 -1.46 1.66 15.29
N ASN A 48 -1.39 2.98 15.27
CA ASN A 48 -2.56 3.83 15.37
C ASN A 48 -2.87 4.45 13.99
N ILE A 49 -4.00 4.07 13.40
CA ILE A 49 -4.49 4.66 12.15
C ILE A 49 -5.56 5.70 12.51
N PRO A 50 -5.37 6.99 12.18
CA PRO A 50 -6.37 8.01 12.50
C PRO A 50 -7.74 7.70 11.87
N GLU A 51 -8.79 7.99 12.62
CA GLU A 51 -10.16 7.77 12.17
C GLU A 51 -10.51 8.73 11.00
N PRO A 52 -11.14 8.20 9.93
CA PRO A 52 -11.55 9.01 8.79
C PRO A 52 -12.78 9.86 9.11
N THR A 53 -13.08 10.81 8.23
CA THR A 53 -14.41 11.46 8.21
C THR A 53 -15.49 10.45 7.84
N VAL A 54 -16.72 10.67 8.33
CA VAL A 54 -17.88 9.80 8.05
C VAL A 54 -18.12 9.70 6.55
N GLU A 55 -18.00 10.81 5.82
CA GLU A 55 -18.20 10.87 4.38
C GLU A 55 -17.15 10.05 3.62
N ALA A 56 -15.88 10.12 4.02
CA ALA A 56 -14.81 9.35 3.40
C ALA A 56 -14.92 7.86 3.73
N ASP A 57 -15.26 7.51 4.97
CA ASP A 57 -15.50 6.11 5.39
C ASP A 57 -16.65 5.50 4.60
N TYR A 58 -17.71 6.27 4.34
CA TYR A 58 -18.83 5.78 3.56
C TYR A 58 -18.44 5.36 2.13
N LEU A 59 -17.58 6.13 1.46
CA LEU A 59 -16.98 5.73 0.17
C LEU A 59 -16.15 4.45 0.31
N PHE A 60 -15.33 4.37 1.36
CA PHE A 60 -14.48 3.20 1.63
C PHE A 60 -15.28 1.93 1.91
N GLN A 61 -16.30 1.97 2.77
CA GLN A 61 -17.14 0.81 3.09
C GLN A 61 -17.88 0.28 1.86
N TYR A 62 -18.39 1.17 1.01
CA TYR A 62 -19.01 0.76 -0.24
C TYR A 62 -17.99 0.16 -1.23
N ALA A 63 -16.79 0.74 -1.33
CA ALA A 63 -15.69 0.17 -2.11
C ALA A 63 -15.26 -1.22 -1.61
N ARG A 64 -15.20 -1.43 -0.28
CA ARG A 64 -14.95 -2.74 0.34
C ARG A 64 -16.02 -3.76 0.00
N TRP A 65 -17.29 -3.36 0.04
CA TRP A 65 -18.39 -4.23 -0.36
C TRP A 65 -18.31 -4.61 -1.85
N LEU A 66 -18.01 -3.65 -2.73
CA LEU A 66 -17.78 -3.94 -4.16
C LEU A 66 -16.61 -4.92 -4.35
N GLN A 67 -15.49 -4.68 -3.67
CA GLN A 67 -14.30 -5.53 -3.75
C GLN A 67 -14.59 -6.96 -3.29
N LYS A 68 -15.30 -7.13 -2.16
CA LYS A 68 -15.78 -8.44 -1.69
C LYS A 68 -16.61 -9.16 -2.76
N ASN A 69 -17.51 -8.44 -3.43
CA ASN A 69 -18.39 -9.00 -4.46
C ASN A 69 -17.72 -9.19 -5.83
N ASN A 70 -16.51 -8.64 -6.01
CA ASN A 70 -15.71 -8.76 -7.21
C ASN A 70 -14.51 -9.71 -7.06
N GLN A 71 -14.17 -10.13 -5.84
CA GLN A 71 -12.96 -10.90 -5.53
C GLN A 71 -12.73 -12.13 -6.43
N LEU A 72 -13.78 -12.89 -6.73
CA LEU A 72 -13.70 -14.06 -7.63
C LEU A 72 -14.12 -13.76 -9.07
N LYS A 73 -14.79 -12.62 -9.30
CA LYS A 73 -15.30 -12.24 -10.65
C LYS A 73 -14.26 -11.50 -11.47
N GLN A 74 -13.37 -10.75 -10.80
CA GLN A 74 -12.29 -9.96 -11.40
C GLN A 74 -12.79 -9.05 -12.53
N ASN A 75 -13.97 -8.45 -12.36
CA ASN A 75 -14.52 -7.53 -13.35
C ASN A 75 -13.76 -6.19 -13.30
N THR A 76 -13.08 -5.85 -14.39
CA THR A 76 -12.25 -4.65 -14.51
C THR A 76 -13.03 -3.33 -14.43
N SER A 77 -14.30 -3.34 -14.84
CA SER A 77 -15.18 -2.18 -14.70
C SER A 77 -15.51 -1.92 -13.22
N VAL A 78 -15.73 -2.99 -12.44
CA VAL A 78 -15.95 -2.87 -10.99
C VAL A 78 -14.66 -2.44 -10.28
N ASN A 79 -13.50 -2.94 -10.69
CA ASN A 79 -12.20 -2.46 -10.17
C ASN A 79 -12.00 -0.97 -10.45
N SER A 80 -12.44 -0.45 -11.61
CA SER A 80 -12.34 0.98 -11.92
C SER A 80 -13.20 1.84 -10.99
N GLU A 81 -14.39 1.37 -10.62
CA GLU A 81 -15.24 2.05 -9.62
C GLU A 81 -14.64 1.96 -8.21
N ILE A 82 -14.07 0.81 -7.82
CA ILE A 82 -13.37 0.65 -6.53
C ILE A 82 -12.17 1.60 -6.46
N GLU A 83 -11.35 1.65 -7.52
CA GLU A 83 -10.20 2.54 -7.62
C GLU A 83 -10.62 4.00 -7.47
N ARG A 84 -11.66 4.43 -8.19
CA ARG A 84 -12.24 5.78 -8.09
C ARG A 84 -12.62 6.13 -6.65
N LEU A 85 -13.34 5.24 -5.96
CA LEU A 85 -13.79 5.46 -4.60
C LEU A 85 -12.62 5.52 -3.62
N TYR A 86 -11.64 4.61 -3.73
CA TYR A 86 -10.47 4.63 -2.87
C TYR A 86 -9.60 5.88 -3.10
N ARG A 87 -9.41 6.34 -4.34
CA ARG A 87 -8.69 7.59 -4.63
C ARG A 87 -9.33 8.79 -3.95
N ILE A 88 -10.65 8.91 -4.06
CA ILE A 88 -11.37 10.06 -3.47
C ILE A 88 -11.33 9.95 -1.93
N ALA A 89 -11.53 8.77 -1.36
CA ALA A 89 -11.45 8.57 0.08
C ALA A 89 -10.02 8.84 0.60
N SER A 90 -8.98 8.35 -0.08
CA SER A 90 -7.59 8.52 0.36
C SER A 90 -7.16 9.98 0.40
N GLU A 91 -7.53 10.78 -0.60
CA GLU A 91 -7.22 12.22 -0.61
C GLU A 91 -8.09 13.01 0.38
N ASN A 92 -9.17 12.41 0.89
CA ASN A 92 -9.95 12.89 2.03
C ASN A 92 -9.51 12.21 3.35
N ASP A 93 -8.20 11.92 3.44
CA ASP A 93 -7.52 11.49 4.66
C ASP A 93 -7.99 10.12 5.19
N HIS A 94 -8.53 9.27 4.33
CA HIS A 94 -8.89 7.89 4.66
C HIS A 94 -7.69 6.94 4.45
N TYR A 95 -6.87 6.78 5.48
CA TYR A 95 -5.60 6.04 5.39
C TYR A 95 -5.76 4.54 5.04
N LYS A 96 -6.83 3.87 5.48
CA LYS A 96 -7.12 2.49 5.05
C LYS A 96 -7.47 2.40 3.55
N ALA A 97 -8.00 3.46 2.96
CA ALA A 97 -8.30 3.51 1.52
C ALA A 97 -7.02 3.73 0.73
N ASN A 98 -6.12 4.58 1.25
CA ASN A 98 -4.77 4.75 0.75
C ASN A 98 -4.03 3.39 0.72
N ILE A 99 -3.95 2.69 1.85
CA ILE A 99 -3.30 1.38 1.97
C ILE A 99 -3.91 0.36 0.99
N ASN A 100 -5.25 0.26 0.94
CA ASN A 100 -5.92 -0.68 0.04
C ASN A 100 -5.71 -0.34 -1.44
N LEU A 101 -5.63 0.94 -1.80
CA LEU A 101 -5.35 1.37 -3.16
C LEU A 101 -3.92 1.00 -3.56
N GLN A 102 -2.95 1.20 -2.68
CA GLN A 102 -1.56 0.82 -2.94
C GLN A 102 -1.39 -0.70 -3.06
N ASN A 103 -1.93 -1.48 -2.11
CA ASN A 103 -1.85 -2.94 -2.15
C ASN A 103 -2.56 -3.53 -3.38
N GLY A 104 -3.74 -3.00 -3.73
CA GLY A 104 -4.46 -3.42 -4.93
C GLY A 104 -3.73 -3.05 -6.22
N ALA A 105 -3.00 -1.92 -6.26
CA ALA A 105 -2.15 -1.59 -7.41
C ALA A 105 -0.97 -2.56 -7.54
N MET A 106 -0.32 -2.94 -6.43
CA MET A 106 0.74 -3.95 -6.43
C MET A 106 0.24 -5.33 -6.88
N SER A 107 -1.01 -5.68 -6.55
CA SER A 107 -1.65 -6.93 -7.02
C SER A 107 -2.19 -6.84 -8.45
N GLY A 108 -2.10 -5.68 -9.10
CA GLY A 108 -2.56 -5.44 -10.47
C GLY A 108 -4.07 -5.16 -10.62
N ASP A 109 -4.81 -5.02 -9.52
CA ASP A 109 -6.24 -4.67 -9.53
C ASP A 109 -6.49 -3.20 -9.91
N PHE A 110 -5.56 -2.32 -9.52
CA PHE A 110 -5.63 -0.87 -9.72
C PHE A 110 -4.40 -0.33 -10.45
N ARG A 111 -4.46 0.91 -10.95
CA ARG A 111 -3.35 1.52 -11.70
C ARG A 111 -2.79 2.77 -11.02
N LEU A 112 -1.73 2.60 -10.23
CA LEU A 112 -0.93 3.70 -9.69
C LEU A 112 0.40 3.81 -10.45
N ARG A 113 0.86 5.05 -10.62
CA ARG A 113 2.25 5.32 -11.03
C ARG A 113 3.20 5.16 -9.83
N ASP A 114 4.47 4.97 -10.15
CA ASP A 114 5.57 4.94 -9.19
C ASP A 114 5.59 6.16 -8.25
N ASP A 115 5.40 7.35 -8.82
CA ASP A 115 5.35 8.61 -8.06
C ASP A 115 4.12 8.72 -7.15
N GLU A 116 3.00 8.10 -7.52
CA GLU A 116 1.79 8.03 -6.70
C GLU A 116 2.02 7.15 -5.48
N HIS A 117 2.64 5.98 -5.63
CA HIS A 117 2.99 5.09 -4.52
C HIS A 117 3.85 5.81 -3.46
N LEU A 118 4.92 6.48 -3.89
CA LEU A 118 5.82 7.18 -2.97
C LEU A 118 5.13 8.36 -2.28
N ARG A 119 4.35 9.16 -3.02
CA ARG A 119 3.59 10.28 -2.43
C ARG A 119 2.56 9.78 -1.41
N MET A 120 1.81 8.73 -1.75
CA MET A 120 0.78 8.18 -0.87
C MET A 120 1.38 7.54 0.38
N SER A 121 2.56 6.90 0.26
CA SER A 121 3.31 6.41 1.41
C SER A 121 3.84 7.54 2.28
N GLN A 122 4.29 8.66 1.69
CA GLN A 122 4.65 9.85 2.45
C GLN A 122 3.44 10.43 3.19
N GLN A 123 2.24 10.45 2.60
CA GLN A 123 1.02 10.87 3.31
C GLN A 123 0.71 10.02 4.54
N LEU A 124 0.97 8.70 4.48
CA LEU A 124 0.84 7.81 5.63
C LEU A 124 1.87 8.13 6.71
N ILE A 125 3.14 8.31 6.32
CA ILE A 125 4.23 8.67 7.24
C ILE A 125 3.95 10.02 7.92
N ASP A 126 3.52 11.03 7.16
CA ASP A 126 3.20 12.37 7.69
C ASP A 126 2.02 12.33 8.67
N ALA A 127 1.12 11.34 8.53
CA ALA A 127 -0.01 11.10 9.42
C ALA A 127 0.35 10.20 10.64
N GLY A 128 1.60 9.77 10.77
CA GLY A 128 2.03 8.84 11.82
C GLY A 128 1.52 7.42 11.65
N VAL A 129 1.16 7.02 10.42
CA VAL A 129 0.72 5.67 10.09
C VAL A 129 1.94 4.85 9.67
N ALA A 130 2.37 3.96 10.55
CA ALA A 130 3.59 3.16 10.40
C ALA A 130 3.63 2.32 9.10
N THR A 131 2.45 1.94 8.58
CA THR A 131 2.31 1.26 7.28
C THR A 131 2.97 2.02 6.13
N GLY A 132 3.06 3.36 6.20
CA GLY A 132 3.76 4.14 5.19
C GLY A 132 5.26 3.80 5.09
N TYR A 133 5.92 3.59 6.24
CA TYR A 133 7.31 3.11 6.26
C TYR A 133 7.42 1.67 5.75
N TYR A 134 6.47 0.80 6.13
CA TYR A 134 6.43 -0.59 5.67
C TYR A 134 6.33 -0.69 4.15
N LEU A 135 5.42 0.07 3.52
CA LEU A 135 5.25 0.09 2.06
C LEU A 135 6.52 0.55 1.33
N VAL A 136 7.18 1.60 1.83
CA VAL A 136 8.47 2.05 1.29
C VAL A 136 9.55 0.96 1.43
N GLY A 137 9.57 0.26 2.57
CA GLY A 137 10.44 -0.90 2.78
C GLY A 137 10.21 -1.97 1.72
N THR A 138 8.96 -2.34 1.46
CA THR A 138 8.60 -3.31 0.42
C THR A 138 9.00 -2.84 -0.99
N PHE A 139 8.78 -1.56 -1.32
CA PHE A 139 9.21 -1.02 -2.62
C PHE A 139 10.74 -1.09 -2.81
N LEU A 140 11.52 -0.83 -1.75
CA LEU A 140 12.97 -0.97 -1.78
C LEU A 140 13.43 -2.43 -1.84
N GLU A 141 12.74 -3.34 -1.16
CA GLU A 141 13.08 -4.76 -1.17
C GLU A 141 12.83 -5.39 -2.55
N GLU A 142 11.75 -5.00 -3.22
CA GLU A 142 11.36 -5.55 -4.52
C GLU A 142 11.87 -4.74 -5.73
N GLY A 143 12.35 -3.50 -5.52
CA GLY A 143 12.74 -2.60 -6.60
C GLY A 143 11.55 -2.09 -7.42
N LEU A 144 10.48 -1.68 -6.72
CA LEU A 144 9.23 -1.18 -7.29
C LEU A 144 9.05 0.32 -7.04
N ALA A 145 7.97 0.90 -7.55
CA ALA A 145 7.59 2.30 -7.37
C ALA A 145 8.72 3.29 -7.75
N GLY A 146 9.48 2.96 -8.81
CA GLY A 146 10.60 3.77 -9.29
C GLY A 146 11.86 3.71 -8.42
N LEU A 147 11.88 2.85 -7.39
CA LEU A 147 13.05 2.61 -6.54
C LEU A 147 13.87 1.45 -7.08
N LYS A 148 15.19 1.54 -6.91
CA LYS A 148 16.08 0.38 -7.14
C LYS A 148 16.01 -0.53 -5.93
N GLN A 149 16.20 -1.82 -6.18
CA GLN A 149 16.32 -2.79 -5.10
C GLN A 149 17.48 -2.41 -4.17
N ASP A 150 17.18 -2.24 -2.88
CA ASP A 150 18.13 -1.95 -1.81
C ASP A 150 17.63 -2.58 -0.51
N THR A 151 18.05 -3.81 -0.26
CA THR A 151 17.63 -4.61 0.91
C THR A 151 18.15 -4.03 2.22
N GLU A 152 19.30 -3.34 2.22
CA GLU A 152 19.84 -2.70 3.42
C GLU A 152 18.96 -1.53 3.85
N MET A 153 18.56 -0.71 2.87
CA MET A 153 17.64 0.40 3.11
C MET A 153 16.25 -0.10 3.48
N ALA A 154 15.74 -1.14 2.81
CA ALA A 154 14.47 -1.77 3.14
C ALA A 154 14.41 -2.20 4.61
N LEU A 155 15.45 -2.87 5.11
CA LEU A 155 15.50 -3.30 6.52
C LEU A 155 15.45 -2.13 7.51
N ARG A 156 16.02 -0.97 7.17
CA ARG A 156 15.94 0.25 8.00
C ARG A 156 14.50 0.80 8.03
N TYR A 157 13.80 0.76 6.90
CA TYR A 157 12.39 1.14 6.81
C TYR A 157 11.48 0.16 7.56
N PHE A 158 11.70 -1.15 7.43
CA PHE A 158 10.97 -2.14 8.21
C PHE A 158 11.22 -1.98 9.70
N ARG A 159 12.46 -1.73 10.13
CA ARG A 159 12.74 -1.46 11.54
C ARG A 159 11.99 -0.23 12.05
N LYS A 160 12.01 0.87 11.29
CA LYS A 160 11.27 2.09 11.64
C LYS A 160 9.77 1.82 11.72
N ALA A 161 9.20 1.09 10.75
CA ALA A 161 7.79 0.71 10.77
C ALA A 161 7.45 -0.17 11.99
N ALA A 162 8.32 -1.10 12.37
CA ALA A 162 8.13 -1.96 13.53
C ALA A 162 8.15 -1.16 14.85
N ASP A 163 9.09 -0.23 14.98
CA ASP A 163 9.21 0.67 16.14
C ASP A 163 8.03 1.65 16.24
N GLU A 164 7.38 1.99 15.12
CA GLU A 164 6.13 2.79 15.09
C GLU A 164 4.85 1.95 15.12
N GLY A 165 4.98 0.64 15.26
CA GLY A 165 3.87 -0.23 15.62
C GLY A 165 3.29 -1.08 14.50
N ASN A 166 3.79 -0.98 13.27
CA ASN A 166 3.24 -1.76 12.16
C ASN A 166 3.41 -3.28 12.40
N PRO A 167 2.31 -4.06 12.43
CA PRO A 167 2.38 -5.47 12.82
C PRO A 167 3.03 -6.37 11.77
N GLN A 168 3.02 -5.98 10.49
CA GLN A 168 3.74 -6.72 9.45
C GLN A 168 5.24 -6.50 9.55
N ALA A 169 5.66 -5.27 9.81
CA ALA A 169 7.05 -4.93 10.04
C ALA A 169 7.60 -5.55 11.34
N GLN A 170 6.82 -5.57 12.41
CA GLN A 170 7.20 -6.25 13.66
C GLN A 170 7.44 -7.75 13.43
N TYR A 171 6.55 -8.41 12.69
CA TYR A 171 6.76 -9.80 12.27
C TYR A 171 8.03 -9.94 11.42
N TYR A 172 8.16 -9.17 10.34
CA TYR A 172 9.31 -9.24 9.43
C TYR A 172 10.64 -9.05 10.16
N VAL A 173 10.76 -8.01 10.99
CA VAL A 173 12.01 -7.76 11.74
C VAL A 173 12.23 -8.83 12.81
N GLY A 174 11.16 -9.32 13.44
CA GLY A 174 11.23 -10.44 14.37
C GLY A 174 11.82 -11.69 13.73
N ASP A 175 11.39 -12.02 12.51
CA ASP A 175 11.87 -13.16 11.72
C ASP A 175 13.37 -13.03 11.38
N GLN A 176 13.81 -11.83 11.01
CA GLN A 176 15.24 -11.57 10.79
C GLN A 176 16.09 -11.67 12.07
N LEU A 177 15.49 -11.55 13.26
CA LEU A 177 16.16 -11.63 14.56
C LEU A 177 16.02 -13.00 15.25
N GLU A 178 15.10 -13.85 14.77
CA GLU A 178 14.78 -15.15 15.34
C GLU A 178 15.99 -16.10 15.44
N PRO A 179 16.89 -16.20 14.43
CA PRO A 179 18.02 -17.11 14.50
C PRO A 179 18.76 -17.01 15.83
N ILE A 180 19.01 -18.17 16.45
CA ILE A 180 19.45 -18.27 17.87
C ILE A 180 20.72 -17.47 18.19
N ASN A 181 21.55 -17.20 17.19
CA ASN A 181 22.80 -16.47 17.29
C ASN A 181 22.66 -14.95 17.10
N ILE A 182 21.44 -14.42 16.92
CA ILE A 182 21.16 -12.99 16.72
C ILE A 182 20.51 -12.40 17.97
N ALA A 183 19.18 -12.46 18.09
CA ALA A 183 18.44 -11.82 19.18
C ALA A 183 17.06 -12.47 19.45
N PRO A 184 17.00 -13.79 19.72
CA PRO A 184 15.72 -14.53 19.79
C PRO A 184 14.74 -13.98 20.83
N LYS A 185 15.21 -13.41 21.94
CA LYS A 185 14.33 -12.79 22.94
C LYS A 185 13.60 -11.55 22.40
N ILE A 186 14.26 -10.76 21.56
CA ILE A 186 13.66 -9.57 20.95
C ILE A 186 12.72 -10.00 19.84
N ALA A 187 13.08 -11.00 19.04
CA ALA A 187 12.19 -11.61 18.05
C ALA A 187 10.86 -12.03 18.67
N MET A 188 10.88 -12.72 19.82
CA MET A 188 9.65 -13.13 20.51
C MET A 188 8.82 -11.95 21.04
N GLN A 189 9.46 -10.86 21.47
CA GLN A 189 8.75 -9.65 21.87
C GLN A 189 8.04 -9.00 20.67
N MET A 190 8.71 -8.96 19.51
CA MET A 190 8.14 -8.44 18.27
C MET A 190 7.00 -9.32 17.76
N TYR A 191 7.17 -10.64 17.77
CA TYR A 191 6.11 -11.57 17.41
C TYR A 191 4.88 -11.43 18.32
N ARG A 192 5.07 -11.31 19.63
CA ARG A 192 3.95 -11.08 20.56
C ARG A 192 3.24 -9.77 20.25
N CYS A 193 3.97 -8.68 20.04
CA CYS A 193 3.37 -7.39 19.71
C CYS A 193 2.60 -7.41 18.38
N ALA A 194 3.11 -8.11 17.37
CA ALA A 194 2.43 -8.27 16.08
C ALA A 194 1.19 -9.16 16.20
N ALA A 195 1.27 -10.24 16.98
CA ALA A 195 0.18 -11.18 17.23
C ALA A 195 -1.00 -10.50 17.96
N GLU A 196 -0.73 -9.67 18.96
CA GLU A 196 -1.73 -8.86 19.67
C GLU A 196 -2.51 -7.93 18.74
N GLN A 197 -1.89 -7.50 17.65
CA GLN A 197 -2.49 -6.65 16.61
C GLN A 197 -3.14 -7.44 15.47
N GLY A 198 -3.20 -8.76 15.58
CA GLY A 198 -3.86 -9.63 14.60
C GLY A 198 -2.99 -10.06 13.42
N ASN A 199 -1.66 -10.08 13.58
CA ASN A 199 -0.76 -10.78 12.66
C ASN A 199 -0.75 -12.29 12.98
N GLY A 200 -1.35 -13.08 12.09
CA GLY A 200 -1.47 -14.53 12.24
C GLY A 200 -0.14 -15.29 12.13
N GLU A 201 0.75 -14.85 11.24
CA GLU A 201 2.06 -15.46 11.03
C GLU A 201 2.94 -15.30 12.28
N ALA A 202 2.96 -14.10 12.85
CA ALA A 202 3.64 -13.82 14.10
C ALA A 202 3.09 -14.64 15.28
N ALA A 203 1.77 -14.78 15.35
CA ALA A 203 1.10 -15.56 16.39
C ALA A 203 1.47 -17.05 16.31
N THR A 204 1.46 -17.62 15.11
CA THR A 204 1.88 -19.01 14.87
C THR A 204 3.35 -19.22 15.16
N ALA A 205 4.23 -18.33 14.69
CA ALA A 205 5.67 -18.40 14.96
C ALA A 205 5.97 -18.34 16.47
N LEU A 206 5.32 -17.42 17.19
CA LEU A 206 5.42 -17.32 18.64
C LEU A 206 4.91 -18.59 19.35
N GLY A 207 3.76 -19.12 18.91
CA GLY A 207 3.16 -20.33 19.49
C GLY A 207 4.05 -21.56 19.32
N VAL A 208 4.66 -21.73 18.15
CA VAL A 208 5.63 -22.81 17.88
C VAL A 208 6.85 -22.66 18.79
N TYR A 209 7.49 -21.49 18.81
CA TYR A 209 8.67 -21.26 19.64
C TYR A 209 8.40 -21.54 21.13
N LEU A 210 7.30 -21.03 21.66
CA LEU A 210 6.93 -21.24 23.07
C LEU A 210 6.66 -22.71 23.39
N SER A 211 6.10 -23.46 22.44
CA SER A 211 5.87 -24.90 22.57
C SER A 211 7.20 -25.67 22.60
N GLU A 212 8.16 -25.31 21.75
CA GLU A 212 9.49 -25.93 21.72
C GLU A 212 10.26 -25.74 23.04
N ILE A 213 10.18 -24.55 23.63
CA ILE A 213 10.79 -24.26 24.94
C ILE A 213 9.91 -24.70 26.13
N LYS A 214 8.82 -25.44 25.86
CA LYS A 214 7.91 -26.04 26.85
C LYS A 214 7.12 -25.02 27.68
N GLN A 215 6.97 -23.80 27.19
CA GLN A 215 6.08 -22.78 27.75
C GLN A 215 4.69 -22.92 27.13
N TYR A 216 4.05 -24.07 27.37
CA TYR A 216 2.86 -24.45 26.64
C TYR A 216 1.65 -23.52 26.86
N GLN A 217 1.49 -22.95 28.06
CA GLN A 217 0.37 -22.04 28.33
C GLN A 217 0.48 -20.74 27.52
N ASP A 218 1.67 -20.14 27.48
CA ASP A 218 1.93 -18.97 26.64
C ASP A 218 1.82 -19.33 25.14
N GLY A 219 2.21 -20.56 24.76
CA GLY A 219 2.03 -21.08 23.40
C GLY A 219 0.55 -21.18 23.00
N LEU A 220 -0.32 -21.63 23.91
CA LEU A 220 -1.77 -21.63 23.69
C LEU A 220 -2.32 -20.22 23.48
N GLU A 221 -1.88 -19.25 24.29
CA GLU A 221 -2.27 -17.85 24.14
C GLU A 221 -1.84 -17.28 22.79
N ALA A 222 -0.61 -17.57 22.36
CA ALA A 222 -0.10 -17.17 21.06
C ALA A 222 -0.93 -17.75 19.91
N PHE A 223 -1.20 -19.06 19.91
CA PHE A 223 -2.08 -19.65 18.90
C PHE A 223 -3.51 -19.09 18.97
N GLN A 224 -4.02 -18.75 20.16
CA GLN A 224 -5.33 -18.13 20.30
C GLN A 224 -5.38 -16.74 19.63
N PHE A 225 -4.32 -15.93 19.74
CA PHE A 225 -4.20 -14.70 18.93
C PHE A 225 -4.23 -15.00 17.44
N GLY A 226 -3.56 -16.06 17.01
CA GLY A 226 -3.56 -16.50 15.60
C GLY A 226 -4.96 -16.88 15.12
N VAL A 227 -5.74 -17.63 15.90
CA VAL A 227 -7.14 -17.94 15.55
C VAL A 227 -7.99 -16.67 15.49
N ALA A 228 -7.81 -15.73 16.43
CA ALA A 228 -8.50 -14.44 16.38
C ALA A 228 -8.16 -13.66 15.10
N ALA A 229 -6.89 -13.70 14.70
CA ALA A 229 -6.37 -13.17 13.45
C ALA A 229 -6.81 -13.96 12.20
N GLY A 230 -7.52 -15.07 12.36
CA GLY A 230 -8.01 -15.92 11.28
C GLY A 230 -6.95 -16.83 10.65
N ASP A 231 -5.84 -17.07 11.34
CA ASP A 231 -4.81 -18.01 10.92
C ASP A 231 -5.26 -19.47 11.12
N GLU A 232 -5.35 -20.21 10.03
CA GLU A 232 -5.76 -21.60 10.07
C GLU A 232 -4.71 -22.50 10.74
N SER A 233 -3.42 -22.18 10.63
CA SER A 233 -2.36 -23.01 11.22
C SER A 233 -2.48 -23.04 12.73
N SER A 234 -2.70 -21.89 13.36
CA SER A 234 -3.00 -21.73 14.78
C SER A 234 -4.23 -22.53 15.21
N ALA A 235 -5.32 -22.50 14.43
CA ALA A 235 -6.51 -23.30 14.73
C ALA A 235 -6.22 -24.81 14.64
N SER A 236 -5.36 -25.22 13.71
CA SER A 236 -4.88 -26.60 13.59
C SER A 236 -4.02 -27.02 14.77
N PHE A 237 -3.06 -26.19 15.19
CA PHE A 237 -2.22 -26.46 16.37
C PHE A 237 -3.06 -26.65 17.63
N LEU A 238 -4.03 -25.76 17.89
CA LEU A 238 -4.93 -25.89 19.03
C LEU A 238 -5.82 -27.13 18.92
N SER A 239 -6.39 -27.39 17.73
CA SER A 239 -7.20 -28.59 17.50
C SER A 239 -6.45 -29.87 17.83
N ASN A 240 -5.21 -30.01 17.34
CA ASN A 240 -4.42 -31.23 17.56
C ASN A 240 -3.86 -31.29 18.99
N GLY A 241 -3.48 -30.15 19.58
CA GLY A 241 -2.99 -30.13 20.96
C GLY A 241 -4.04 -30.55 21.99
N PHE A 242 -5.31 -30.21 21.77
CA PHE A 242 -6.42 -30.67 22.63
C PHE A 242 -6.87 -32.11 22.39
N LEU A 243 -6.37 -32.80 21.36
CA LEU A 243 -6.50 -34.26 21.25
C LEU A 243 -5.61 -35.00 22.27
N GLY A 244 -4.80 -34.29 23.05
CA GLY A 244 -3.93 -34.88 24.07
C GLY A 244 -2.87 -35.82 23.48
N PRO A 245 -2.08 -35.38 22.47
CA PRO A 245 -1.05 -36.23 21.89
C PRO A 245 0.01 -36.59 22.93
N GLN A 246 0.75 -37.65 22.67
CA GLN A 246 1.83 -38.09 23.57
C GLN A 246 3.01 -37.10 23.53
N PRO A 247 3.84 -37.02 24.59
CA PRO A 247 4.96 -36.06 24.65
C PRO A 247 6.05 -36.23 23.57
N ASP A 248 6.06 -37.34 22.84
CA ASP A 248 6.96 -37.59 21.70
C ASP A 248 6.43 -37.00 20.38
N ASP A 249 5.15 -36.61 20.32
CA ASP A 249 4.61 -35.74 19.27
C ASP A 249 5.04 -34.30 19.54
N TRP A 250 6.29 -34.01 19.22
CA TRP A 250 6.91 -32.71 19.43
C TRP A 250 6.20 -31.56 18.70
N LEU A 251 5.41 -31.85 17.66
CA LEU A 251 4.73 -30.84 16.86
C LEU A 251 3.44 -30.36 17.54
N TYR A 252 2.63 -31.29 18.05
CA TYR A 252 1.30 -30.96 18.60
C TYR A 252 1.22 -31.09 20.13
N TYR A 253 2.27 -31.54 20.81
CA TYR A 253 2.25 -31.62 22.27
C TYR A 253 2.28 -30.23 22.92
N LEU A 254 1.12 -29.79 23.42
CA LEU A 254 0.92 -28.52 24.13
C LEU A 254 0.67 -28.70 25.63
N GLY A 255 1.05 -29.85 26.21
CA GLY A 255 0.92 -30.12 27.65
C GLY A 255 -0.52 -30.02 28.20
N GLN A 256 -1.53 -30.22 27.34
CA GLN A 256 -2.94 -30.19 27.73
C GLN A 256 -3.48 -31.59 27.98
N GLN A 257 -4.52 -31.67 28.82
CA GLN A 257 -5.34 -32.87 28.91
C GLN A 257 -6.23 -32.97 27.67
N GLU A 258 -6.58 -34.20 27.29
CA GLU A 258 -7.52 -34.44 26.19
C GLU A 258 -8.86 -33.74 26.47
N ASP A 259 -9.27 -32.90 25.53
CA ASP A 259 -10.55 -32.18 25.51
C ASP A 259 -11.12 -32.29 24.09
N LEU A 260 -11.82 -33.40 23.84
CA LEU A 260 -12.37 -33.73 22.51
C LEU A 260 -13.40 -32.70 22.03
N GLU A 261 -14.15 -32.08 22.93
CA GLU A 261 -15.12 -31.06 22.57
C GLU A 261 -14.40 -29.81 22.06
N ARG A 262 -13.40 -29.33 22.79
CA ARG A 262 -12.59 -28.18 22.39
C ARG A 262 -11.82 -28.45 21.10
N ALA A 263 -11.22 -29.63 20.97
CA ALA A 263 -10.51 -30.06 19.77
C ALA A 263 -11.43 -30.00 18.53
N GLU A 264 -12.63 -30.56 18.61
CA GLU A 264 -13.58 -30.53 17.48
C GLU A 264 -14.12 -29.12 17.17
N ARG A 265 -14.27 -28.26 18.18
CA ARG A 265 -14.64 -26.85 17.95
C ARG A 265 -13.53 -26.10 17.20
N TYR A 266 -12.25 -26.21 17.61
CA TYR A 266 -11.14 -25.62 16.86
C TYR A 266 -11.03 -26.19 15.45
N LYS A 267 -11.22 -27.50 15.28
CA LYS A 267 -11.25 -28.15 13.96
C LYS A 267 -12.35 -27.59 13.05
N LYS A 268 -13.53 -27.29 13.61
CA LYS A 268 -14.62 -26.64 12.87
C LYS A 268 -14.23 -25.23 12.44
N ILE A 269 -13.61 -24.45 13.32
CA ILE A 269 -13.09 -23.10 13.00
C ILE A 269 -12.01 -23.19 11.92
N TRP A 270 -11.02 -24.07 12.09
CA TRP A 270 -9.98 -24.36 11.11
C TRP A 270 -10.55 -24.62 9.72
N ARG A 271 -11.58 -25.47 9.59
CA ARG A 271 -12.25 -25.72 8.30
C ARG A 271 -12.82 -24.47 7.68
N VAL A 272 -13.43 -23.58 8.47
CA VAL A 272 -13.96 -22.31 7.96
C VAL A 272 -12.81 -21.41 7.51
N LEU A 273 -11.77 -21.26 8.33
CA LEU A 273 -10.61 -20.44 7.99
C LEU A 273 -9.93 -20.93 6.70
N ALA A 274 -9.67 -22.23 6.59
CA ALA A 274 -9.06 -22.84 5.41
C ALA A 274 -9.94 -22.73 4.15
N ASN A 275 -11.25 -22.99 4.25
CA ASN A 275 -12.17 -22.91 3.11
C ASN A 275 -12.35 -21.48 2.58
N TYR A 276 -12.11 -20.49 3.44
CA TYR A 276 -12.27 -19.08 3.11
C TYR A 276 -10.96 -18.30 3.17
N SER A 277 -9.80 -18.95 3.15
CA SER A 277 -8.48 -18.30 3.31
C SER A 277 -8.27 -17.15 2.33
N TYR A 278 -8.70 -17.32 1.07
CA TYR A 278 -8.68 -16.29 0.02
C TYR A 278 -9.44 -15.00 0.40
N ALA A 279 -10.30 -15.03 1.41
CA ALA A 279 -11.12 -13.92 1.88
C ALA A 279 -10.65 -13.30 3.20
N ASN A 280 -9.53 -13.75 3.74
CA ASN A 280 -8.91 -13.28 4.99
C ASN A 280 -9.93 -13.20 6.16
N PRO A 281 -10.50 -14.35 6.58
CA PRO A 281 -11.43 -14.40 7.71
C PRO A 281 -10.80 -13.89 9.00
N LYS A 282 -11.65 -13.48 9.95
CA LYS A 282 -11.24 -13.07 11.31
C LYS A 282 -12.20 -13.68 12.32
N VAL A 283 -11.72 -13.97 13.53
CA VAL A 283 -12.51 -14.56 14.61
C VAL A 283 -12.26 -13.80 15.93
N PRO A 284 -12.50 -12.47 15.98
CA PRO A 284 -12.25 -11.67 17.20
C PRO A 284 -12.99 -12.21 18.44
N GLU A 285 -14.10 -12.90 18.24
CA GLU A 285 -14.92 -13.52 19.28
C GLU A 285 -14.36 -14.87 19.81
N ILE A 286 -13.16 -15.30 19.40
CA ILE A 286 -12.65 -16.64 19.74
C ILE A 286 -12.62 -16.95 21.24
N ASN A 287 -12.33 -15.95 22.09
CA ASN A 287 -12.33 -16.13 23.54
C ASN A 287 -13.74 -16.25 24.15
N GLU A 288 -14.77 -15.77 23.44
CA GLU A 288 -16.17 -15.95 23.81
C GLU A 288 -16.68 -17.34 23.38
N ILE A 289 -16.08 -17.94 22.34
CA ILE A 289 -16.44 -19.28 21.83
C ILE A 289 -15.64 -20.38 22.54
N LEU A 290 -14.33 -20.16 22.72
CA LEU A 290 -13.32 -21.11 23.18
C LEU A 290 -12.34 -20.43 24.15
N PRO A 291 -12.77 -20.04 25.37
CA PRO A 291 -11.84 -19.51 26.37
C PRO A 291 -10.84 -20.61 26.77
N LEU A 292 -9.55 -20.28 26.83
CA LEU A 292 -8.48 -21.24 27.15
C LEU A 292 -8.68 -21.90 28.55
N PRO A 293 -8.17 -23.13 28.78
CA PRO A 293 -8.25 -23.76 30.10
C PRO A 293 -7.62 -22.88 31.18
N PRO A 294 -8.12 -22.91 32.42
CA PRO A 294 -9.10 -23.86 32.97
C PRO A 294 -10.58 -23.47 32.76
N ALA A 295 -10.88 -22.46 31.93
CA ALA A 295 -12.25 -22.01 31.71
C ALA A 295 -13.10 -23.11 31.04
N GLN A 296 -14.36 -23.26 31.50
CA GLN A 296 -15.32 -24.17 30.88
C GLN A 296 -15.84 -23.61 29.55
N LEU A 297 -16.16 -24.51 28.62
CA LEU A 297 -16.66 -24.13 27.31
C LEU A 297 -18.09 -23.56 27.41
N PRO A 298 -18.34 -22.34 26.91
CA PRO A 298 -19.69 -21.81 26.83
C PRO A 298 -20.51 -22.55 25.75
N PRO A 299 -21.85 -22.45 25.77
CA PRO A 299 -22.68 -22.90 24.66
C PRO A 299 -22.27 -22.18 23.37
N TRP A 300 -22.14 -22.92 22.28
CA TRP A 300 -21.85 -22.38 20.96
C TRP A 300 -22.71 -23.08 19.91
N ASP A 301 -23.36 -22.30 19.07
CA ASP A 301 -24.21 -22.79 17.98
C ASP A 301 -23.42 -23.32 16.78
N GLY A 302 -22.10 -23.12 16.78
CA GLY A 302 -21.21 -23.58 15.74
C GLY A 302 -21.02 -22.59 14.59
N ASN A 303 -21.50 -21.35 14.71
CA ASN A 303 -21.36 -20.31 13.70
C ASN A 303 -20.28 -19.28 14.10
N LEU A 304 -19.70 -18.63 13.10
CA LEU A 304 -18.75 -17.52 13.28
C LEU A 304 -19.39 -16.24 12.78
N GLN A 305 -19.26 -15.15 13.53
CA GLN A 305 -19.87 -13.86 13.17
C GLN A 305 -19.38 -13.40 11.80
N TRP A 306 -18.09 -13.63 11.50
CA TRP A 306 -17.52 -13.33 10.19
C TRP A 306 -18.20 -14.12 9.06
N LEU A 307 -18.47 -15.41 9.26
CA LEU A 307 -19.09 -16.26 8.23
C LEU A 307 -20.54 -15.83 7.99
N GLU A 308 -21.28 -15.54 9.06
CA GLU A 308 -22.65 -15.03 8.98
C GLU A 308 -22.70 -13.69 8.23
N ALA A 309 -21.88 -12.72 8.63
CA ALA A 309 -21.78 -11.42 7.95
C ALA A 309 -21.33 -11.58 6.49
N ARG A 310 -20.43 -12.52 6.20
CA ARG A 310 -20.00 -12.81 4.84
C ARG A 310 -21.15 -13.32 3.99
N LEU A 311 -21.91 -14.29 4.48
CA LEU A 311 -23.04 -14.90 3.76
C LEU A 311 -24.24 -13.95 3.63
N ALA A 312 -24.54 -13.17 4.67
CA ALA A 312 -25.61 -12.18 4.64
C ALA A 312 -25.35 -11.11 3.57
N ASN A 313 -24.08 -10.72 3.38
CA ASN A 313 -23.62 -9.83 2.32
C ASN A 313 -24.44 -8.54 2.14
N VAL A 314 -24.95 -8.00 3.25
CA VAL A 314 -25.82 -6.83 3.26
C VAL A 314 -25.07 -5.64 2.63
N PRO A 315 -25.60 -5.03 1.55
CA PRO A 315 -24.95 -3.89 0.93
C PRO A 315 -25.00 -2.67 1.86
N PRO A 316 -23.88 -1.97 2.09
CA PRO A 316 -23.95 -0.64 2.67
C PRO A 316 -24.71 0.28 1.71
N GLN A 317 -25.20 1.41 2.22
CA GLN A 317 -25.86 2.39 1.38
C GLN A 317 -24.87 2.84 0.27
N LYS A 318 -25.36 3.02 -0.96
CA LYS A 318 -24.53 3.45 -2.08
C LYS A 318 -24.23 4.96 -1.98
N PRO A 319 -22.96 5.40 -2.07
CA PRO A 319 -22.61 6.81 -2.18
C PRO A 319 -23.32 7.49 -3.34
N THR A 320 -23.90 8.67 -3.08
CA THR A 320 -24.54 9.45 -4.13
C THR A 320 -23.48 10.13 -5.00
N GLU A 321 -23.75 10.30 -6.28
CA GLU A 321 -22.85 11.05 -7.17
C GLU A 321 -22.63 12.49 -6.66
N ALA A 322 -23.64 13.10 -6.02
CA ALA A 322 -23.50 14.41 -5.40
C ALA A 322 -22.42 14.43 -4.30
N LEU A 323 -22.41 13.42 -3.42
CA LEU A 323 -21.39 13.29 -2.38
C LEU A 323 -19.99 13.06 -2.98
N ILE A 324 -19.88 12.16 -3.96
CA ILE A 324 -18.61 11.87 -4.65
C ILE A 324 -18.06 13.15 -5.29
N HIS A 325 -18.91 13.90 -6.00
CA HIS A 325 -18.54 15.18 -6.61
C HIS A 325 -18.14 16.24 -5.58
N GLN A 326 -18.82 16.29 -4.44
CA GLN A 326 -18.47 17.21 -3.35
C GLN A 326 -17.08 16.92 -2.79
N LEU A 327 -16.79 15.66 -2.44
CA LEU A 327 -15.51 15.24 -1.89
C LEU A 327 -14.37 15.39 -2.90
N ALA A 328 -14.61 15.04 -4.15
CA ALA A 328 -13.63 15.23 -5.23
C ALA A 328 -13.31 16.71 -5.42
N LYS A 329 -14.33 17.57 -5.49
CA LYS A 329 -14.14 19.02 -5.65
C LYS A 329 -13.38 19.64 -4.48
N ALA A 330 -13.63 19.20 -3.24
CA ALA A 330 -12.96 19.71 -2.05
C ALA A 330 -11.43 19.48 -2.07
N LYS A 331 -10.97 18.44 -2.78
CA LYS A 331 -9.54 18.08 -2.92
C LYS A 331 -9.00 18.31 -4.33
N SER A 332 -9.74 19.04 -5.17
CA SER A 332 -9.40 19.31 -6.58
C SER A 332 -9.16 18.05 -7.41
N LEU A 333 -10.04 17.05 -7.31
CA LEU A 333 -9.96 15.78 -8.05
C LEU A 333 -10.97 15.72 -9.20
N ASP A 334 -10.68 14.96 -10.26
CA ASP A 334 -11.67 14.59 -11.27
C ASP A 334 -12.68 13.64 -10.62
N PRO A 335 -13.97 13.98 -10.53
CA PRO A 335 -14.97 13.15 -9.86
C PRO A 335 -15.22 11.81 -10.56
N VAL A 336 -14.84 11.66 -11.83
CA VAL A 336 -15.02 10.42 -12.60
C VAL A 336 -13.90 9.42 -12.33
N THR A 337 -12.66 9.89 -12.16
CA THR A 337 -11.49 9.02 -12.01
C THR A 337 -10.93 9.01 -10.58
N GLY A 338 -11.27 10.01 -9.77
CA GLY A 338 -10.65 10.30 -8.48
C GLY A 338 -9.22 10.83 -8.59
N ARG A 339 -8.71 11.06 -9.80
CA ARG A 339 -7.33 11.53 -10.00
C ARG A 339 -7.20 13.03 -9.68
N PRO A 340 -6.07 13.47 -9.09
CA PRO A 340 -5.80 14.89 -8.89
C PRO A 340 -5.88 15.69 -10.20
N THR A 341 -6.51 16.87 -10.15
CA THR A 341 -6.44 17.87 -11.23
C THR A 341 -5.26 18.80 -10.99
N PRO A 342 -4.81 19.61 -11.98
CA PRO A 342 -3.67 20.52 -11.83
C PRO A 342 -3.72 21.49 -10.64
N ASP A 343 -4.90 21.78 -10.11
CA ASP A 343 -5.11 22.65 -8.94
C ASP A 343 -4.98 21.91 -7.61
N SER A 344 -4.81 20.59 -7.63
CA SER A 344 -4.65 19.76 -6.44
C SER A 344 -3.21 19.76 -5.95
N PRO A 345 -2.97 19.84 -4.63
CA PRO A 345 -1.62 19.64 -4.07
C PRO A 345 -1.09 18.21 -4.30
N ALA A 346 -1.98 17.25 -4.56
CA ALA A 346 -1.64 15.87 -4.89
C ALA A 346 -1.27 15.67 -6.38
N PHE A 347 -1.38 16.71 -7.21
CA PHE A 347 -1.07 16.60 -8.64
C PHE A 347 0.42 16.44 -8.88
N ILE A 348 0.78 15.39 -9.63
CA ILE A 348 2.16 15.11 -9.99
C ILE A 348 2.37 15.54 -11.44
N GLN A 349 3.31 16.47 -11.63
CA GLN A 349 3.64 16.98 -12.96
C GLN A 349 4.48 15.96 -13.74
N ALA A 350 4.24 15.91 -15.05
CA ALA A 350 5.05 15.10 -15.96
C ALA A 350 6.53 15.52 -15.88
N THR A 351 7.41 14.54 -15.69
CA THR A 351 8.86 14.74 -15.66
C THR A 351 9.45 14.77 -17.06
N TYR A 352 10.62 15.41 -17.20
CA TYR A 352 11.34 15.47 -18.47
C TYR A 352 11.95 14.09 -18.81
N PRO A 353 11.97 13.65 -20.08
CA PRO A 353 11.40 14.31 -21.26
C PRO A 353 9.89 14.14 -21.37
N TRP A 354 9.15 15.25 -21.29
CA TRP A 354 7.70 15.23 -21.43
C TRP A 354 7.30 15.15 -22.92
N PRO A 355 6.21 14.44 -23.25
CA PRO A 355 5.62 14.49 -24.58
C PRO A 355 5.26 15.92 -25.00
N THR A 356 5.51 16.26 -26.26
CA THR A 356 5.13 17.54 -26.86
C THR A 356 4.40 17.34 -28.18
N CYS A 357 3.42 18.18 -28.48
CA CYS A 357 2.74 18.25 -29.77
C CYS A 357 2.43 19.69 -30.14
N LYS A 358 2.15 19.98 -31.42
CA LYS A 358 1.86 21.34 -31.91
C LYS A 358 0.36 21.54 -32.12
N SER A 359 -0.08 22.79 -32.11
CA SER A 359 -1.41 23.14 -32.61
C SER A 359 -1.65 22.54 -34.01
N GLY A 360 -2.84 21.98 -34.22
CA GLY A 360 -3.21 21.26 -35.45
C GLY A 360 -2.74 19.81 -35.51
N GLN A 361 -2.08 19.29 -34.48
CA GLN A 361 -1.78 17.86 -34.34
C GLN A 361 -2.78 17.18 -33.39
N ALA A 362 -3.02 15.89 -33.60
CA ALA A 362 -3.79 15.08 -32.67
C ALA A 362 -3.01 14.84 -31.36
N CYS A 363 -3.71 14.92 -30.23
CA CYS A 363 -3.16 14.70 -28.90
C CYS A 363 -2.64 13.26 -28.77
N PRO A 364 -1.35 13.04 -28.43
CA PRO A 364 -0.78 11.70 -28.43
C PRO A 364 -1.31 10.81 -27.30
N GLN A 365 -1.74 11.41 -26.18
CA GLN A 365 -2.29 10.70 -25.03
C GLN A 365 -3.21 11.57 -24.18
N THR A 366 -4.19 10.94 -23.53
CA THR A 366 -5.08 11.63 -22.59
C THR A 366 -4.30 12.20 -21.42
N GLY A 367 -4.52 13.48 -21.09
CA GLY A 367 -3.80 14.14 -20.01
C GLY A 367 -4.11 15.62 -19.91
N TYR A 368 -3.49 16.29 -18.95
CA TYR A 368 -3.43 17.74 -18.87
C TYR A 368 -2.24 18.24 -19.67
N TRP A 369 -2.46 19.22 -20.54
CA TRP A 369 -1.45 19.79 -21.40
C TRP A 369 -1.37 21.30 -21.19
N LYS A 370 -0.14 21.81 -21.18
CA LYS A 370 0.17 23.23 -21.00
C LYS A 370 0.64 23.81 -22.33
N ALA A 371 0.02 24.89 -22.76
CA ALA A 371 0.45 25.62 -23.94
C ALA A 371 1.69 26.48 -23.66
N GLU A 372 2.65 26.46 -24.57
CA GLU A 372 3.89 27.23 -24.55
C GLU A 372 4.14 27.91 -25.91
N PRO A 373 4.36 29.24 -25.94
CA PRO A 373 4.74 29.95 -27.16
C PRO A 373 6.11 29.48 -27.67
N PHE A 374 6.31 29.47 -28.99
CA PHE A 374 7.58 29.07 -29.62
C PHE A 374 8.76 30.03 -29.33
N TYR A 375 8.50 31.27 -28.90
CA TYR A 375 9.54 32.31 -28.73
C TYR A 375 9.60 32.82 -27.29
N GLN A 376 10.40 32.16 -26.45
CA GLN A 376 10.50 32.46 -25.01
C GLN A 376 11.06 33.84 -24.66
N SER A 377 11.80 34.51 -25.55
CA SER A 377 12.59 35.68 -25.14
C SER A 377 11.78 36.98 -24.92
N ARG A 378 10.56 37.11 -25.48
CA ARG A 378 9.71 38.33 -25.36
C ARG A 378 8.20 38.09 -25.53
N SER A 379 7.72 36.87 -25.30
CA SER A 379 6.28 36.56 -25.36
C SER A 379 5.86 35.81 -24.11
N HIS A 380 4.77 36.26 -23.49
CA HIS A 380 4.07 35.51 -22.46
C HIS A 380 2.72 35.14 -23.08
N ALA A 381 2.48 33.85 -23.30
CA ALA A 381 1.07 33.41 -23.36
C ALA A 381 0.43 33.92 -22.07
N GLN A 382 -0.58 34.78 -22.17
CA GLN A 382 -1.33 35.24 -20.99
C GLN A 382 -1.84 33.99 -20.29
N GLY A 383 -1.26 33.69 -19.11
CA GLY A 383 -1.53 32.50 -18.31
C GLY A 383 -1.53 31.22 -19.13
N THR A 384 -0.38 30.66 -19.51
CA THR A 384 -0.22 29.35 -20.20
C THR A 384 -1.28 28.33 -19.76
N PRO A 385 -2.40 28.19 -20.51
CA PRO A 385 -3.55 27.48 -19.99
C PRO A 385 -3.23 25.99 -19.92
N ILE A 386 -3.55 25.39 -18.78
CA ILE A 386 -3.53 23.95 -18.63
C ILE A 386 -4.93 23.46 -19.00
N ARG A 387 -5.01 22.57 -19.98
CA ARG A 387 -6.27 22.00 -20.46
C ARG A 387 -6.19 20.49 -20.51
N ARG A 388 -7.28 19.82 -20.18
CA ARG A 388 -7.41 18.38 -20.39
C ARG A 388 -7.71 18.13 -21.86
N PHE A 389 -6.99 17.17 -22.45
CA PHE A 389 -7.26 16.64 -23.78
C PHE A 389 -7.41 15.13 -23.73
N LYS A 390 -8.28 14.57 -24.57
CA LYS A 390 -8.33 13.13 -24.81
C LYS A 390 -7.35 12.75 -25.92
N GLN A 391 -6.82 11.52 -25.88
CA GLN A 391 -6.04 10.99 -27.00
C GLN A 391 -6.82 11.12 -28.32
N GLY A 392 -6.15 11.61 -29.36
CA GLY A 392 -6.74 11.86 -30.68
C GLY A 392 -7.41 13.22 -30.83
N GLU A 393 -7.64 13.98 -29.75
CA GLU A 393 -8.23 15.32 -29.81
C GLU A 393 -7.28 16.32 -30.48
N MET A 394 -7.80 17.18 -31.36
CA MET A 394 -6.97 18.13 -32.10
C MET A 394 -6.52 19.29 -31.21
N MET A 395 -5.21 19.51 -31.14
CA MET A 395 -4.63 20.58 -30.33
C MET A 395 -4.96 21.95 -30.91
N PRO A 396 -5.61 22.86 -30.16
CA PRO A 396 -6.04 24.15 -30.68
C PRO A 396 -4.87 25.15 -30.77
N THR A 397 -5.09 26.22 -31.53
CA THR A 397 -4.32 27.47 -31.43
C THR A 397 -4.62 28.18 -30.11
N GLN A 398 -3.78 29.14 -29.72
CA GLN A 398 -3.97 29.92 -28.48
C GLN A 398 -3.75 31.41 -28.72
N GLU A 399 -4.41 32.24 -27.92
CA GLU A 399 -4.14 33.68 -27.87
C GLU A 399 -2.81 33.93 -27.16
N VAL A 400 -1.83 34.47 -27.90
CA VAL A 400 -0.49 34.77 -27.41
C VAL A 400 -0.32 36.28 -27.29
N THR A 401 0.08 36.74 -26.11
CA THR A 401 0.43 38.16 -25.87
C THR A 401 1.92 38.37 -26.08
N ARG A 402 2.30 39.25 -27.01
CA ARG A 402 3.70 39.61 -27.25
C ARG A 402 4.00 41.00 -26.71
N TYR A 403 5.13 41.13 -26.03
CA TYR A 403 5.64 42.39 -25.50
C TYR A 403 6.83 42.84 -26.33
N GLN A 404 6.64 43.84 -27.16
CA GLN A 404 7.72 44.43 -27.95
C GLN A 404 8.22 45.69 -27.25
N ARG A 405 9.35 45.57 -26.54
CA ARG A 405 10.05 46.72 -25.97
C ARG A 405 10.47 47.69 -27.06
N ARG A 406 10.19 48.98 -26.85
CA ARG A 406 10.56 50.06 -27.76
C ARG A 406 11.46 51.05 -27.02
N PHE A 407 12.64 51.33 -27.56
CA PHE A 407 13.58 52.26 -26.93
C PHE A 407 12.96 53.67 -26.87
N LEU A 408 12.89 54.24 -25.66
CA LEU A 408 12.29 55.56 -25.36
C LEU A 408 10.79 55.71 -25.67
N LEU A 409 10.05 54.60 -25.86
CA LEU A 409 8.60 54.59 -26.07
C LEU A 409 7.94 53.56 -25.14
N ALA A 410 6.63 53.69 -24.95
CA ALA A 410 5.85 52.65 -24.27
C ALA A 410 5.93 51.31 -25.03
N ASP A 411 5.98 50.21 -24.27
CA ASP A 411 5.97 48.86 -24.80
C ASP A 411 4.73 48.62 -25.66
N ARG A 412 4.91 47.96 -26.81
CA ARG A 412 3.78 47.54 -27.63
C ARG A 412 3.31 46.16 -27.17
N ILE A 413 2.05 46.07 -26.77
CA ILE A 413 1.38 44.82 -26.43
C ILE A 413 0.51 44.43 -27.63
N THR A 414 0.66 43.20 -28.12
CA THR A 414 -0.18 42.64 -29.20
C THR A 414 -0.69 41.27 -28.77
N VAL A 415 -1.99 41.02 -28.97
CA VAL A 415 -2.63 39.71 -28.76
C VAL A 415 -2.99 39.12 -30.12
N GLN A 416 -2.52 37.93 -30.42
CA GLN A 416 -2.80 37.22 -31.68
C GLN A 416 -3.07 35.74 -31.43
N VAL A 417 -3.97 35.14 -32.22
CA VAL A 417 -4.17 33.69 -32.22
C VAL A 417 -3.05 33.05 -33.04
N GLU A 418 -2.23 32.25 -32.38
CA GLU A 418 -1.04 31.64 -32.98
C GLU A 418 -1.01 30.12 -32.73
N ASN A 419 -0.23 29.42 -33.55
CA ASN A 419 0.17 28.05 -33.25
C ASN A 419 1.09 28.07 -32.03
N VAL A 420 0.87 27.14 -31.10
CA VAL A 420 1.69 26.96 -29.90
C VAL A 420 2.22 25.53 -29.82
N SER A 421 3.24 25.35 -28.99
CA SER A 421 3.65 24.03 -28.53
C SER A 421 2.78 23.66 -27.33
N TRP A 422 2.28 22.44 -27.30
CA TRP A 422 1.62 21.84 -26.15
C TRP A 422 2.58 20.83 -25.55
N ARG A 423 2.87 20.98 -24.26
CA ARG A 423 3.62 19.98 -23.49
C ARG A 423 2.69 19.27 -22.52
N LEU A 424 2.92 17.98 -22.30
CA LEU A 424 2.21 17.26 -21.25
C LEU A 424 2.56 17.90 -19.91
N PHE A 425 1.54 18.27 -19.16
CA PHE A 425 1.67 18.80 -17.81
C PHE A 425 1.52 17.69 -16.76
N GLY A 426 0.68 16.69 -17.03
CA GLY A 426 0.53 15.48 -16.22
C GLY A 426 -0.63 14.62 -16.74
N GLU A 427 -0.80 13.44 -16.19
CA GLU A 427 -1.90 12.53 -16.57
C GLU A 427 -3.25 12.99 -16.00
N ALA A 428 -4.34 12.52 -16.60
CA ALA A 428 -5.72 12.91 -16.26
C ALA A 428 -6.62 11.74 -15.86
#